data_AF-A0A822ZJZ0-F1
#
_entry.id   AF-A0A822ZJZ0-F1
#
_cell.length_a   1.000
_cell.length_b   1.000
_cell.length_c   1.000
_cell.angle_alpha   90.00
_cell.angle_beta   90.00
_cell.angle_gamma   90.00
#
_symmetry.space_group_name_H-M   'P 1'
#
loop_
_entity.id
_entity.type
_entity.pdbx_description
1 polymer ?
#
loop_
_entity_poly.entity_id
_entity_poly.type
_entity_poly.pdbx_seq_one_letter_code
_entity_poly.pdbx_strand_id
1 'polypeptide(L)'
;MNFVGTRAQCGRNDNDDDIEIREIDPPSTHDTYQGKKPTTSSRKGKASSRLITSHFAPRATSSAQPGIKNVLASKGAINHVDHAVMKWLCDACIPLNALRSRYFQPMLDALATIGPGYKTPSYHNSRTNLLKDLVQEVQMSVDKLRKDWATYGCTIMVDDWTDTRR
;
A
#
# COMPACT_ATOMS: atom_id res chain seq x y z
N MET A 1 7.64 -20.19 48.85
CA MET A 1 7.64 -19.05 47.92
C MET A 1 6.46 -19.23 46.99
N ASN A 2 5.39 -18.47 47.24
CA ASN A 2 4.12 -18.61 46.53
C ASN A 2 4.09 -17.61 45.37
N PHE A 3 4.18 -18.10 44.14
CA PHE A 3 3.90 -17.29 42.95
C PHE A 3 2.38 -17.28 42.74
N VAL A 4 1.74 -16.18 43.15
CA VAL A 4 0.35 -15.89 42.82
C VAL A 4 0.29 -15.50 41.35
N GLY A 5 -0.35 -16.34 40.53
CA GLY A 5 -0.61 -16.05 39.13
C GLY A 5 -1.76 -15.05 38.98
N THR A 6 -1.46 -13.86 38.49
CA THR A 6 -2.48 -12.89 38.10
C THR A 6 -2.89 -13.16 36.66
N ARG A 7 -4.01 -13.85 36.49
CA ARG A 7 -4.72 -13.97 35.21
C ARG A 7 -5.35 -12.62 34.87
N ALA A 8 -4.79 -11.90 33.91
CA ALA A 8 -5.45 -10.73 33.33
C ALA A 8 -6.70 -11.21 32.58
N GLN A 9 -7.88 -10.90 33.11
CA GLN A 9 -9.14 -11.05 32.40
C GLN A 9 -9.23 -9.88 31.41
N CYS A 10 -9.23 -10.18 30.11
CA CYS A 10 -9.63 -9.22 29.09
C CYS A 10 -11.16 -9.16 29.09
N GLY A 11 -11.72 -8.18 29.79
CA GLY A 11 -13.14 -7.85 29.71
C GLY A 11 -13.46 -7.39 28.29
N ARG A 12 -14.37 -8.11 27.63
CA ARG A 12 -15.09 -7.59 26.46
C ARG A 12 -16.05 -6.53 26.96
N ASN A 13 -15.71 -5.27 26.73
CA ASN A 13 -16.67 -4.18 26.81
C ASN A 13 -17.02 -3.80 25.38
N ASP A 14 -18.20 -4.25 24.95
CA ASP A 14 -18.85 -3.79 23.73
C ASP A 14 -19.36 -2.36 24.00
N ASN A 15 -18.57 -1.36 23.63
CA ASN A 15 -19.04 0.00 23.43
C ASN A 15 -18.44 0.50 22.11
N ASP A 16 -19.26 0.50 21.08
CA ASP A 16 -19.06 1.28 19.86
C ASP A 16 -19.24 2.76 20.22
N ASP A 17 -18.20 3.38 20.77
CA ASP A 17 -18.10 4.83 20.83
C ASP A 17 -17.25 5.28 19.64
N ASP A 18 -17.89 6.04 18.75
CA ASP A 18 -17.28 6.70 17.61
C ASP A 18 -15.95 7.37 18.00
N ILE A 19 -14.85 6.93 17.38
CA ILE A 19 -13.59 7.69 17.45
C ILE A 19 -13.80 8.96 16.62
N GLU A 20 -14.25 10.02 17.30
CA GLU A 20 -14.22 11.39 16.81
C GLU A 20 -12.75 11.82 16.68
N ILE A 21 -12.21 11.74 15.46
CA ILE A 21 -10.92 12.32 15.13
C ILE A 21 -11.10 13.83 15.20
N ARG A 22 -10.61 14.45 16.28
CA ARG A 22 -10.47 15.91 16.34
C ARG A 22 -9.56 16.36 15.19
N GLU A 23 -10.14 17.14 14.29
CA GLU A 23 -9.46 17.85 13.22
C GLU A 23 -8.37 18.73 13.85
N ILE A 24 -7.10 18.48 13.50
CA ILE A 24 -6.02 19.41 13.83
C ILE A 24 -6.03 20.46 12.73
N ASP A 25 -6.43 21.68 13.08
CA ASP A 25 -6.48 22.81 12.16
C ASP A 25 -5.12 23.01 11.45
N PRO A 26 -5.10 23.18 10.11
CA PRO A 26 -3.88 23.49 9.39
C PRO A 26 -3.40 24.92 9.71
N PRO A 27 -2.08 25.16 9.83
CA PRO A 27 -1.57 26.51 10.03
C PRO A 27 -1.86 27.40 8.82
N SER A 28 -2.57 28.49 9.10
CA SER A 28 -2.84 29.61 8.20
C SER A 28 -1.54 30.25 7.70
N THR A 29 -1.35 30.27 6.38
CA THR A 29 -0.46 31.23 5.72
C THR A 29 -1.27 31.97 4.66
N HIS A 30 -1.80 33.12 5.07
CA HIS A 30 -2.30 34.15 4.17
C HIS A 30 -1.10 34.81 3.48
N ASP A 31 -0.95 34.60 2.17
CA ASP A 31 -0.28 35.58 1.32
C ASP A 31 -0.96 35.67 -0.05
N THR A 32 -1.65 36.79 -0.21
CA THR A 32 -2.26 37.26 -1.44
C THR A 32 -1.18 37.81 -2.35
N TYR A 33 -1.03 37.27 -3.56
CA TYR A 33 -0.42 38.02 -4.67
C TYR A 33 -1.22 37.82 -5.96
N GLN A 34 -1.96 38.88 -6.32
CA GLN A 34 -2.54 39.04 -7.65
C GLN A 34 -1.49 39.51 -8.67
N GLY A 35 -1.61 38.97 -9.89
CA GLY A 35 -1.48 39.75 -11.12
C GLY A 35 -0.15 39.67 -11.88
N LYS A 36 -0.20 39.08 -13.08
CA LYS A 36 -0.15 39.83 -14.36
C LYS A 36 -0.20 38.84 -15.55
N LYS A 37 -1.19 39.04 -16.43
CA LYS A 37 -1.27 38.42 -17.76
C LYS A 37 -0.45 39.25 -18.77
N PRO A 38 0.31 38.65 -19.70
CA PRO A 38 0.69 39.32 -20.94
C PRO A 38 -0.29 38.98 -22.07
N THR A 39 -0.65 40.01 -22.82
CA THR A 39 -1.55 40.03 -23.97
C THR A 39 -0.80 39.99 -25.31
N THR A 40 -1.47 39.44 -26.34
CA THR A 40 -1.23 39.59 -27.80
C THR A 40 0.02 38.87 -28.35
N SER A 41 0.08 38.31 -29.57
CA SER A 41 -0.67 38.54 -30.79
C SER A 41 -0.63 37.29 -31.70
N SER A 42 -1.66 37.13 -32.52
CA SER A 42 -1.78 36.10 -33.54
C SER A 42 -0.83 36.39 -34.71
N ARG A 43 0.04 35.43 -35.10
CA ARG A 43 0.58 35.35 -36.46
C ARG A 43 0.61 33.90 -36.93
N LYS A 44 -0.15 33.66 -37.99
CA LYS A 44 -0.25 32.40 -38.74
C LYS A 44 0.84 32.40 -39.81
N GLY A 45 1.80 31.48 -39.71
CA GLY A 45 2.80 31.22 -40.73
C GLY A 45 2.86 29.72 -40.99
N LYS A 46 2.54 29.31 -42.22
CA LYS A 46 2.55 27.91 -42.65
C LYS A 46 3.73 27.73 -43.62
N ALA A 47 4.62 26.80 -43.28
CA ALA A 47 5.25 25.80 -44.15
C ALA A 47 6.78 25.65 -44.02
N SER A 48 7.15 24.38 -43.80
CA SER A 48 8.29 23.64 -44.36
C SER A 48 9.70 23.90 -43.82
N SER A 49 10.19 22.97 -43.00
CA SER A 49 11.55 22.45 -43.16
C SER A 49 11.79 21.17 -42.32
N ARG A 50 12.10 20.08 -43.01
CA ARG A 50 13.06 19.00 -42.69
C ARG A 50 13.22 18.53 -41.23
N LEU A 51 12.86 17.26 -41.04
CA LEU A 51 13.60 16.23 -40.26
C LEU A 51 14.47 16.77 -39.12
N ILE A 52 13.87 16.97 -37.95
CA ILE A 52 14.64 16.90 -36.70
C ILE A 52 14.67 15.42 -36.34
N THR A 53 15.84 14.82 -36.53
CA THR A 53 16.16 13.50 -36.02
C THR A 53 15.89 13.51 -34.52
N SER A 54 14.80 12.90 -34.07
CA SER A 54 14.59 12.69 -32.64
C SER A 54 15.57 11.62 -32.19
N HIS A 55 16.79 12.05 -31.87
CA HIS A 55 17.84 11.28 -31.17
C HIS A 55 17.42 10.84 -29.76
N PHE A 56 16.19 11.15 -29.35
CA PHE A 56 15.56 10.59 -28.18
C PHE A 56 14.91 9.27 -28.56
N ALA A 57 15.53 8.17 -28.14
CA ALA A 57 14.86 6.88 -28.07
C ALA A 57 13.61 7.03 -27.18
N PRO A 58 12.43 6.54 -27.61
CA PRO A 58 11.28 6.46 -26.71
C PRO A 58 11.65 5.57 -25.54
N ARG A 59 11.89 6.16 -24.36
CA ARG A 59 12.13 5.42 -23.13
C ARG A 59 11.00 5.69 -22.16
N ALA A 60 10.13 4.69 -22.01
CA ALA A 60 9.46 4.42 -20.76
C ALA A 60 8.88 2.99 -20.78
N THR A 61 9.70 2.01 -20.42
CA THR A 61 9.17 0.89 -19.63
C THR A 61 8.80 1.48 -18.27
N SER A 62 7.54 1.30 -17.83
CA SER A 62 7.02 1.77 -16.53
C SER A 62 7.89 1.35 -15.34
N SER A 63 8.68 0.29 -15.50
CA SER A 63 9.66 -0.17 -14.53
C SER A 63 11.00 0.54 -14.69
N ALA A 64 11.24 1.64 -13.97
CA ALA A 64 12.57 1.99 -13.40
C ALA A 64 12.69 3.43 -12.89
N GLN A 65 11.79 4.37 -13.22
CA GLN A 65 11.92 5.75 -12.74
C GLN A 65 11.07 5.99 -11.49
N PRO A 66 11.69 6.29 -10.34
CA PRO A 66 10.95 6.74 -9.17
C PRO A 66 10.18 8.02 -9.53
N GLY A 67 8.92 8.11 -9.10
CA GLY A 67 8.16 9.34 -9.29
C GLY A 67 8.87 10.53 -8.64
N ILE A 68 8.72 11.72 -9.23
CA ILE A 68 9.38 12.97 -8.75
C ILE A 68 9.16 13.17 -7.24
N LYS A 69 7.96 12.83 -6.74
CA LYS A 69 7.60 12.88 -5.32
C LYS A 69 8.48 11.98 -4.42
N ASN A 70 8.88 10.80 -4.90
CA ASN A 70 9.72 9.87 -4.13
C ASN A 70 11.16 10.37 -4.07
N VAL A 71 11.66 10.97 -5.15
CA VAL A 71 13.02 11.54 -5.21
C VAL A 71 13.13 12.77 -4.30
N LEU A 72 12.04 13.54 -4.17
CA LEU A 72 11.96 14.74 -3.33
C LEU A 72 11.48 14.46 -1.90
N ALA A 73 11.19 13.20 -1.55
CA ALA A 73 10.75 12.87 -0.20
C ALA A 73 11.85 13.19 0.82
N SER A 74 11.52 14.02 1.82
CA SER A 74 12.48 14.38 2.85
C SER A 74 12.80 13.16 3.72
N LYS A 75 14.03 13.11 4.25
CA LYS A 75 14.43 12.07 5.20
C LYS A 75 13.50 12.00 6.42
N GLY A 76 12.96 13.15 6.85
CA GLY A 76 11.97 13.23 7.92
C GLY A 76 10.64 12.56 7.57
N ALA A 77 10.16 12.73 6.33
CA ALA A 77 8.92 12.10 5.87
C ALA A 77 9.05 10.56 5.79
N ILE A 78 10.19 10.07 5.29
CA ILE A 78 10.50 8.62 5.26
C ILE A 78 10.53 8.07 6.69
N ASN A 79 11.29 8.72 7.58
CA ASN A 79 11.39 8.29 8.98
C ASN A 79 10.03 8.28 9.70
N HIS A 80 9.13 9.21 9.36
CA HIS A 80 7.78 9.24 9.94
C HIS A 80 6.95 8.02 9.53
N VAL A 81 6.99 7.65 8.24
CA VAL A 81 6.30 6.45 7.73
C VAL A 81 6.88 5.19 8.36
N ASP A 82 8.21 5.05 8.39
CA ASP A 82 8.87 3.89 9.00
C ASP A 82 8.48 3.74 10.47
N HIS A 83 8.47 4.83 11.22
CA HIS A 83 8.07 4.82 12.62
C HIS A 83 6.59 4.45 12.83
N ALA A 84 5.70 4.89 11.94
CA ALA A 84 4.28 4.52 11.98
C ALA A 84 4.08 3.02 11.70
N VAL A 85 4.78 2.47 10.71
CA VAL A 85 4.77 1.02 10.41
C VAL A 85 5.26 0.21 11.62
N MET A 86 6.37 0.63 12.23
CA MET A 86 6.93 -0.08 13.39
C MET A 86 5.99 -0.05 14.59
N LYS A 87 5.34 1.09 14.87
CA LYS A 87 4.32 1.19 15.93
C LYS A 87 3.17 0.22 15.70
N TRP A 88 2.64 0.15 14.48
CA TRP A 88 1.55 -0.77 14.14
C TRP A 88 1.95 -2.24 14.28
N LEU A 89 3.16 -2.62 13.85
CA LEU A 89 3.67 -3.99 14.01
C LEU A 89 3.76 -4.40 15.48
N CYS A 90 4.26 -3.50 16.34
CA CYS A 90 4.38 -3.74 17.78
C CYS A 90 3.01 -3.88 18.45
N ASP A 91 2.07 -3.00 18.15
CA ASP A 91 0.70 -3.02 18.70
C ASP A 91 -0.05 -4.29 18.31
N ALA A 92 -0.01 -4.66 17.03
CA ALA A 92 -0.69 -5.84 16.50
C ALA A 92 0.05 -7.17 16.78
N CYS A 93 1.17 -7.14 17.52
CA CYS A 93 2.02 -8.31 17.80
C CYS A 93 2.45 -9.08 16.53
N ILE A 94 2.71 -8.36 15.43
CA ILE A 94 3.07 -8.95 14.14
C ILE A 94 4.59 -9.19 14.10
N PRO A 95 5.05 -10.42 13.81
CA PRO A 95 6.47 -10.71 13.70
C PRO A 95 7.10 -9.96 12.52
N LEU A 96 8.33 -9.48 12.69
CA LEU A 96 9.06 -8.71 11.66
C LEU A 96 9.23 -9.45 10.33
N ASN A 97 9.13 -10.78 10.33
CA ASN A 97 9.09 -11.59 9.11
C ASN A 97 7.97 -11.19 8.14
N ALA A 98 6.89 -10.56 8.64
CA ALA A 98 5.80 -10.04 7.82
C ALA A 98 6.26 -8.96 6.81
N LEU A 99 7.31 -8.18 7.13
CA LEU A 99 7.89 -7.19 6.21
C LEU A 99 8.52 -7.82 4.97
N ARG A 100 8.91 -9.11 5.04
CA ARG A 100 9.44 -9.86 3.90
C ARG A 100 8.35 -10.45 3.00
N SER A 101 7.08 -10.25 3.36
CA SER A 101 5.97 -10.71 2.54
C SER A 101 5.98 -10.01 1.18
N ARG A 102 5.80 -10.78 0.10
CA ARG A 102 5.65 -10.23 -1.26
C ARG A 102 4.48 -9.25 -1.40
N TYR A 103 3.54 -9.27 -0.46
CA TYR A 103 2.36 -8.41 -0.43
C TYR A 103 2.58 -7.09 0.32
N PHE A 104 3.67 -6.95 1.08
CA PHE A 104 3.91 -5.76 1.90
C PHE A 104 4.15 -4.50 1.06
N GLN A 105 5.07 -4.55 0.09
CA GLN A 105 5.33 -3.41 -0.78
C GLN A 105 4.11 -3.04 -1.65
N PRO A 106 3.42 -3.99 -2.32
CA PRO A 106 2.19 -3.69 -3.06
C PRO A 106 1.09 -3.02 -2.22
N MET A 107 0.95 -3.40 -0.95
CA MET A 107 0.01 -2.76 -0.03
C MET A 107 0.36 -1.28 0.20
N LEU A 108 1.64 -0.96 0.45
CA LEU A 108 2.09 0.42 0.64
C LEU A 108 1.93 1.25 -0.65
N ASP A 109 2.23 0.66 -1.81
CA ASP A 109 2.08 1.35 -3.10
C ASP A 109 0.61 1.66 -3.42
N ALA A 110 -0.31 0.75 -3.09
CA ALA A 110 -1.75 0.98 -3.23
C ALA A 110 -2.23 2.12 -2.31
N LEU A 111 -1.80 2.12 -1.04
CA LEU A 111 -2.10 3.20 -0.09
C LEU A 111 -1.52 4.55 -0.57
N ALA A 112 -0.28 4.57 -1.06
CA ALA A 112 0.37 5.78 -1.57
C ALA A 112 -0.28 6.30 -2.86
N THR A 113 -0.98 5.44 -3.61
CA THR A 113 -1.73 5.82 -4.82
C THR A 113 -3.03 6.53 -4.47
N ILE A 114 -3.75 6.08 -3.44
CA ILE A 114 -4.96 6.74 -2.94
C ILE A 114 -4.60 8.07 -2.25
N GLY A 115 -3.52 8.05 -1.46
CA GLY A 115 -3.07 9.19 -0.68
C GLY A 115 -3.81 9.37 0.65
N PRO A 116 -3.62 10.53 1.31
CA PRO A 116 -4.27 10.84 2.58
C PRO A 116 -5.80 10.78 2.47
N GLY A 117 -6.47 10.29 3.52
CA GLY A 117 -7.93 10.18 3.57
C GLY A 117 -8.48 8.78 3.24
N TYR A 118 -7.62 7.83 2.87
CA TYR A 118 -8.04 6.42 2.80
C TYR A 118 -8.54 5.95 4.18
N LYS A 119 -9.77 5.43 4.20
CA LYS A 119 -10.35 4.78 5.37
C LYS A 119 -10.12 3.28 5.27
N THR A 120 -9.57 2.70 6.32
CA THR A 120 -9.40 1.25 6.40
C THR A 120 -10.78 0.56 6.36
N PRO A 121 -10.87 -0.66 5.80
CA PRO A 121 -12.12 -1.40 5.82
C PRO A 121 -12.49 -1.76 7.27
N SER A 122 -13.78 -1.66 7.60
CA SER A 122 -14.30 -2.12 8.89
C SER A 122 -13.94 -3.59 9.15
N TYR A 123 -13.73 -3.95 10.41
CA TYR A 123 -13.44 -5.32 10.83
C TYR A 123 -14.43 -6.34 10.23
N HIS A 124 -15.72 -6.02 10.24
CA HIS A 124 -16.75 -6.89 9.68
C HIS A 124 -16.57 -7.09 8.17
N ASN A 125 -16.36 -5.99 7.43
CA ASN A 125 -16.17 -6.03 5.98
C ASN A 125 -14.91 -6.81 5.59
N SER A 126 -13.82 -6.66 6.37
CA SER A 126 -12.57 -7.40 6.19
C SER A 126 -12.77 -8.91 6.39
N ARG A 127 -13.49 -9.29 7.45
CA ARG A 127 -13.71 -10.70 7.79
C ARG A 127 -14.67 -11.40 6.83
N THR A 128 -15.61 -10.68 6.23
CA THR A 128 -16.64 -11.28 5.36
C THR A 128 -16.31 -11.13 3.89
N ASN A 129 -16.27 -9.90 3.38
CA ASN A 129 -16.27 -9.66 1.95
C ASN A 129 -14.84 -9.76 1.40
N LEU A 130 -13.89 -9.02 1.98
CA LEU A 130 -12.52 -9.01 1.49
C LEU A 130 -11.86 -10.40 1.59
N LEU A 131 -12.12 -11.14 2.67
CA LEU A 131 -11.61 -12.50 2.80
C LEU A 131 -12.21 -13.45 1.75
N LYS A 132 -13.49 -13.31 1.41
CA LYS A 132 -14.13 -14.10 0.34
C LYS A 132 -13.51 -13.81 -1.01
N ASP A 133 -13.25 -12.53 -1.30
CA ASP A 133 -12.61 -12.12 -2.55
C ASP A 133 -11.19 -12.71 -2.68
N LEU A 134 -10.41 -12.66 -1.59
CA LEU A 134 -9.08 -13.28 -1.54
C LEU A 134 -9.13 -14.80 -1.72
N VAL A 135 -10.12 -15.48 -1.13
CA VAL A 135 -10.34 -16.92 -1.33
C VAL A 135 -10.65 -17.22 -2.80
N GLN A 136 -11.47 -16.39 -3.44
CA GLN A 136 -11.78 -16.54 -4.87
C GLN A 136 -10.54 -16.33 -5.75
N GLU A 137 -9.70 -15.35 -5.45
CA GLU A 137 -8.43 -15.12 -6.17
C GLU A 137 -7.49 -16.32 -6.10
N VAL A 138 -7.34 -16.90 -4.91
CA VAL A 138 -6.55 -18.12 -4.71
C VAL A 138 -7.19 -19.29 -5.46
N GLN A 139 -8.51 -19.43 -5.43
CA GLN A 139 -9.20 -20.50 -6.15
C GLN A 139 -8.97 -20.43 -7.67
N MET A 140 -9.05 -19.23 -8.26
CA MET A 140 -8.73 -19.02 -9.68
C MET A 140 -7.29 -19.41 -10.00
N SER A 141 -6.35 -19.10 -9.10
CA SER A 141 -4.95 -19.46 -9.26
C SER A 141 -4.74 -20.98 -9.19
N VAL A 142 -5.41 -21.66 -8.27
CA VAL A 142 -5.41 -23.13 -8.16
C VAL A 142 -6.04 -23.77 -9.40
N ASP A 143 -7.13 -23.23 -9.92
CA ASP A 143 -7.79 -23.79 -11.11
C ASP A 143 -6.95 -23.63 -12.37
N LYS A 144 -6.16 -22.55 -12.48
CA LYS A 144 -5.14 -22.43 -13.52
C LYS A 144 -4.11 -23.54 -13.40
N LEU A 145 -3.58 -23.79 -12.20
CA LEU A 145 -2.63 -24.89 -11.97
C LEU A 145 -3.25 -26.25 -12.34
N ARG A 146 -4.50 -26.51 -11.95
CA ARG A 146 -5.21 -27.76 -12.31
C ARG A 146 -5.35 -27.95 -13.81
N LYS A 147 -5.58 -26.88 -14.58
CA LYS A 147 -5.60 -26.95 -16.06
C LYS A 147 -4.24 -27.31 -16.62
N ASP A 148 -3.18 -26.71 -16.09
CA ASP A 148 -1.81 -27.00 -16.50
C ASP A 148 -1.45 -28.46 -16.15
N TRP A 149 -1.88 -28.96 -14.99
CA TRP A 149 -1.68 -30.35 -14.56
C TRP A 149 -2.34 -31.36 -15.50
N ALA A 150 -3.50 -31.05 -16.08
CA ALA A 150 -4.15 -31.93 -17.05
C ALA A 150 -3.31 -32.10 -18.33
N THR A 151 -2.44 -31.14 -18.64
CA THR A 151 -1.58 -31.15 -19.83
C THR A 151 -0.21 -31.74 -19.55
N TYR A 152 0.43 -31.34 -18.44
CA TYR A 152 1.83 -31.66 -18.15
C TYR A 152 2.02 -32.70 -17.04
N GLY A 153 0.96 -33.08 -16.35
CA GLY A 153 1.03 -33.84 -15.10
C GLY A 153 1.49 -32.96 -13.91
N CYS A 154 1.43 -33.50 -12.70
CA CYS A 154 1.96 -32.86 -11.50
C CYS A 154 2.34 -33.92 -10.45
N THR A 155 3.41 -33.65 -9.71
CA THR A 155 3.78 -34.40 -8.50
C THR A 155 3.56 -33.49 -7.29
N ILE A 156 2.71 -33.92 -6.36
CA ILE A 156 2.49 -33.23 -5.09
C ILE A 156 3.38 -33.90 -4.05
N MET A 157 4.34 -33.16 -3.52
CA MET A 157 5.10 -33.59 -2.35
C MET A 157 4.41 -33.00 -1.12
N VAL A 158 4.04 -33.87 -0.18
CA VAL A 158 3.44 -33.48 1.09
C VAL A 158 4.50 -33.69 2.16
N ASP A 159 4.87 -32.61 2.85
CA ASP A 159 5.80 -32.67 3.96
C ASP A 159 5.03 -33.00 5.26
N ASP A 160 5.13 -34.25 5.71
CA ASP A 160 4.52 -34.71 6.97
C ASP A 160 5.45 -34.43 8.15
N TRP A 161 5.43 -33.20 8.69
CA TRP A 161 6.13 -32.88 9.94
C TRP A 161 5.16 -32.90 11.13
N THR A 162 5.49 -33.68 12.16
CA THR A 162 4.75 -33.72 13.44
C THR A 162 5.50 -32.93 14.52
N ASP A 163 4.86 -31.93 15.14
CA ASP A 163 5.44 -31.20 16.27
C ASP A 163 5.53 -32.12 17.50
N THR A 164 6.74 -32.36 17.99
CA THR A 164 7.02 -33.26 19.12
C THR A 164 7.13 -32.54 20.46
N ARG A 165 6.76 -31.25 20.53
CA ARG A 165 6.81 -30.49 21.78
C ARG A 165 5.75 -30.97 22.78
N ARG A 166 6.23 -31.64 23.83
CA ARG A 166 5.52 -31.95 25.09
C ARG A 166 5.59 -30.78 26.06
#